data_AF-A0A1V5GUY6-F1
#
_entry.id   AF-A0A1V5GUY6-F1
#
_cell.length_a   1.000
_cell.length_b   1.000
_cell.length_c   1.000
_cell.angle_alpha   90.00
_cell.angle_beta   90.00
_cell.angle_gamma   90.00
#
_symmetry.space_group_name_H-M   'P 1'
#
loop_
_entity.id
_entity.type
_entity.pdbx_description
1 polymer ?
#
loop_
_entity_poly.entity_id
_entity_poly.type
_entity_poly.pdbx_seq_one_letter_code
_entity_poly.pdbx_strand_id
1 'polypeptide(L)'
;MRINYDPSDPLKTLIESFSPQNLTAFFREKNRDFKPATEILSALEDTQFVQGEKLGYIPFNDFENLGIYTLQVNHDLKERSGKKVQYDFAKKY
;
A
#
# COMPACT_ATOMS: atom_id res chain seq x y z
N MET A 1 -21.33 -20.16 14.24
CA MET A 1 -21.33 -19.58 12.88
C MET A 1 -20.03 -20.00 12.21
N ARG A 2 -20.09 -20.90 11.22
CA ARG A 2 -18.89 -21.32 10.46
C ARG A 2 -18.75 -20.36 9.28
N ILE A 3 -17.67 -19.57 9.28
CA ILE A 3 -17.29 -18.74 8.15
C ILE A 3 -16.69 -19.71 7.12
N ASN A 4 -17.40 -19.94 6.02
CA ASN A 4 -16.86 -20.74 4.92
C ASN A 4 -15.58 -20.05 4.40
N TYR A 5 -14.48 -20.80 4.34
CA TYR A 5 -13.21 -20.34 3.81
C TYR A 5 -13.27 -20.45 2.29
N ASP A 6 -13.37 -19.30 1.61
CA ASP A 6 -13.06 -19.17 0.20
C ASP A 6 -11.62 -18.60 0.07
N PRO A 7 -10.63 -19.43 -0.28
CA PRO A 7 -9.25 -18.98 -0.48
C PRO A 7 -9.10 -17.99 -1.65
N SER A 8 -10.13 -17.80 -2.48
CA SER A 8 -10.07 -16.91 -3.64
C SER A 8 -10.42 -15.45 -3.34
N ASP A 9 -10.89 -15.08 -2.13
CA ASP A 9 -11.16 -13.68 -1.79
C ASP A 9 -9.85 -12.93 -1.47
N PRO A 10 -9.38 -12.02 -2.35
CA PRO A 10 -8.12 -11.32 -2.12
C PRO A 10 -8.21 -10.34 -0.95
N LEU A 11 -9.42 -9.86 -0.60
CA LEU A 11 -9.60 -8.98 0.55
C LEU A 11 -9.35 -9.73 1.85
N LYS A 12 -9.96 -10.92 1.98
CA LYS A 12 -9.77 -11.76 3.16
C LYS A 12 -8.31 -12.19 3.30
N THR A 13 -7.68 -12.60 2.20
CA THR A 13 -6.25 -12.95 2.17
C THR A 13 -5.37 -11.77 2.62
N LEU A 14 -5.66 -10.56 2.15
CA LEU A 14 -4.95 -9.34 2.54
C LEU A 14 -5.12 -9.00 4.03
N ILE A 15 -6.33 -9.15 4.58
CA ILE A 15 -6.62 -8.86 6.00
C ILE A 15 -5.91 -9.87 6.92
N GLU A 16 -5.94 -11.16 6.56
CA GLU A 16 -5.36 -12.23 7.39
C GLU A 16 -3.83 -12.30 7.29
N SER A 17 -3.26 -11.88 6.15
CA SER A 17 -1.83 -11.94 5.88
C SER A 17 -1.40 -10.77 5.00
N PHE A 18 -1.21 -9.60 5.61
CA PHE A 18 -0.73 -8.43 4.87
C PHE A 18 0.64 -8.67 4.23
N SER A 19 0.75 -8.39 2.94
CA SER A 19 2.02 -8.27 2.21
C SER A 19 1.84 -7.34 1.00
N PRO A 20 2.91 -6.70 0.50
CA PRO A 20 2.86 -5.95 -0.76
C PRO A 20 2.25 -6.76 -1.92
N GLN A 21 2.54 -8.06 -1.97
CA GLN A 21 2.04 -8.98 -3.00
C GLN A 21 0.54 -9.23 -2.86
N ASN A 22 0.05 -9.46 -1.64
CA ASN A 22 -1.38 -9.65 -1.39
C ASN A 22 -2.17 -8.36 -1.62
N LEU A 23 -1.60 -7.20 -1.30
CA LEU A 23 -2.21 -5.90 -1.59
C LEU A 23 -2.27 -5.65 -3.10
N THR A 24 -1.20 -5.98 -3.83
CA THR A 24 -1.16 -5.91 -5.29
C THR A 24 -2.20 -6.83 -5.92
N ALA A 25 -2.35 -8.07 -5.43
CA ALA A 25 -3.35 -9.01 -5.90
C ALA A 25 -4.78 -8.47 -5.67
N PHE A 26 -5.04 -7.89 -4.49
CA PHE A 26 -6.31 -7.25 -4.18
C PHE A 26 -6.64 -6.10 -5.14
N PHE A 27 -5.70 -5.20 -5.42
CA PHE A 27 -5.94 -4.10 -6.36
C PHE A 27 -6.13 -4.56 -7.80
N ARG A 28 -5.38 -5.57 -8.26
CA ARG A 28 -5.58 -6.18 -9.59
C ARG A 28 -6.98 -6.75 -9.75
N GLU A 29 -7.49 -7.42 -8.72
CA GLU A 29 -8.84 -8.01 -8.75
C GLU A 29 -9.94 -6.94 -8.67
N LYS A 30 -9.80 -5.97 -7.75
CA LYS A 30 -10.87 -5.00 -7.47
C LYS A 30 -10.88 -3.79 -8.39
N ASN A 31 -9.78 -3.51 -9.10
CA ASN A 31 -9.68 -2.36 -9.98
C ASN A 31 -8.91 -2.69 -11.26
N ARG A 32 -9.65 -2.84 -12.37
CA ARG A 32 -9.10 -3.11 -13.71
C ARG A 32 -8.14 -2.03 -14.23
N ASP A 33 -8.24 -0.81 -13.70
CA ASP A 33 -7.42 0.32 -14.12
C ASP A 33 -6.09 0.39 -13.34
N PHE A 34 -5.94 -0.42 -12.28
CA PHE A 34 -4.68 -0.54 -11.57
C PHE A 34 -3.56 -1.01 -12.51
N LYS A 35 -2.48 -0.24 -12.55
CA LYS A 35 -1.25 -0.51 -13.28
C LYS A 35 -0.13 -0.84 -12.28
N PRO A 36 0.32 -2.10 -12.22
CA PRO A 36 1.48 -2.48 -11.41
C PRO A 36 2.71 -1.71 -11.89
N ALA A 37 3.42 -1.09 -10.96
CA ALA A 37 4.66 -0.36 -11.23
C ALA A 37 5.52 -0.39 -9.96
N THR A 38 6.08 -1.58 -9.69
CA THR A 38 6.86 -1.84 -8.48
C THR A 38 8.15 -1.03 -8.48
N GLU A 39 8.37 -0.28 -7.41
CA GLU A 39 9.59 0.51 -7.18
C GLU A 39 9.96 0.44 -5.69
N ILE A 40 11.21 0.08 -5.39
CA ILE A 40 11.73 0.10 -4.02
C ILE A 40 12.18 1.52 -3.69
N LEU A 41 11.67 2.07 -2.60
CA LEU A 41 11.94 3.43 -2.14
C LEU A 41 13.10 3.45 -1.13
N SER A 42 14.28 3.00 -1.54
CA SER A 42 15.46 2.87 -0.66
C SER A 42 15.89 4.20 -0.01
N ALA A 43 15.62 5.33 -0.66
CA ALA A 43 15.87 6.67 -0.11
C ALA A 43 15.09 6.97 1.19
N LEU A 44 14.10 6.13 1.55
CA LEU A 44 13.35 6.26 2.78
C LEU A 44 14.03 5.60 3.99
N GLU A 45 15.01 4.73 3.79
CA GLU A 45 15.62 3.96 4.88
C GLU A 45 16.36 4.84 5.91
N ASP A 46 16.83 6.02 5.51
CA ASP A 46 17.40 7.04 6.41
C ASP A 46 16.34 7.86 7.16
N THR A 47 15.06 7.53 6.99
CA THR A 47 13.93 8.19 7.64
C THR A 47 13.29 7.27 8.69
N GLN A 48 12.15 7.68 9.25
CA GLN A 48 11.35 6.82 10.14
C GLN A 48 10.62 5.67 9.42
N PHE A 49 10.73 5.60 8.09
CA PHE A 49 10.13 4.58 7.26
C PHE A 49 11.17 3.53 6.87
N VAL A 50 10.74 2.27 6.82
CA VAL A 50 11.54 1.15 6.32
C VAL A 50 10.71 0.34 5.33
N GLN A 51 11.37 -0.46 4.49
CA GLN A 51 10.71 -1.33 3.51
C GLN A 51 9.70 -0.58 2.62
N GLY A 52 10.08 0.62 2.17
CA GLY A 52 9.22 1.42 1.32
C GLY A 52 9.11 0.84 -0.07
N GLU A 53 7.89 0.62 -0.54
CA GLU A 53 7.61 0.09 -1.87
C GLU A 53 6.42 0.82 -2.50
N LYS A 54 6.60 1.32 -3.72
CA LYS A 54 5.48 1.67 -4.60
C LYS A 54 5.01 0.39 -5.28
N LEU A 55 3.72 0.10 -5.23
CA LEU A 55 3.16 -1.10 -5.86
C LEU A 55 2.66 -0.82 -7.27
N GLY A 56 2.19 0.40 -7.52
CA GLY A 56 1.57 0.77 -8.77
C GLY A 56 0.76 2.04 -8.64
N TYR A 57 -0.12 2.26 -9.62
CA TYR A 57 -0.98 3.42 -9.67
C TYR A 57 -2.32 3.12 -10.36
N ILE A 58 -3.30 3.98 -10.14
CA ILE A 58 -4.57 4.00 -10.89
C ILE A 58 -4.66 5.36 -11.58
N PRO A 59 -4.74 5.44 -12.92
CA PRO A 59 -4.93 6.70 -13.62
C PRO A 59 -6.35 7.22 -13.40
N PHE A 60 -6.48 8.50 -13.03
CA PHE A 60 -7.77 9.18 -12.97
C PHE A 60 -8.04 9.94 -14.27
N ASN A 61 -7.01 10.58 -14.83
CA ASN A 61 -7.01 11.25 -16.13
C ASN A 61 -5.57 11.26 -16.69
N ASP A 62 -5.34 12.00 -17.77
CA ASP A 62 -4.05 12.03 -18.47
C ASP A 62 -2.89 12.60 -17.63
N PHE A 63 -3.18 13.33 -16.55
CA PHE A 63 -2.19 14.06 -15.76
C PHE A 63 -2.14 13.62 -14.29
N GLU A 64 -3.20 12.96 -13.79
CA GLU A 64 -3.35 12.59 -12.39
C GLU A 64 -3.45 11.08 -12.21
N ASN A 65 -2.65 10.57 -11.27
CA ASN A 65 -2.62 9.17 -10.87
C ASN A 65 -2.80 9.06 -9.35
N LEU A 66 -3.57 8.09 -8.89
CA LEU A 66 -3.51 7.62 -7.51
C LEU A 66 -2.34 6.65 -7.38
N GLY A 67 -1.29 7.01 -6.64
CA GLY A 67 -0.21 6.09 -6.30
C GLY A 67 -0.58 5.18 -5.13
N ILE A 68 -0.19 3.90 -5.22
CA ILE A 68 -0.37 2.90 -4.17
C ILE A 68 1.01 2.55 -3.63
N TYR A 69 1.19 2.76 -2.33
CA TYR A 69 2.46 2.58 -1.64
C TYR A 69 2.27 1.77 -0.36
N THR A 70 3.30 1.02 0.02
CA THR A 70 3.44 0.38 1.33
C THR A 70 4.68 0.90 2.01
N LEU A 71 4.55 1.23 3.28
CA LEU A 71 5.62 1.73 4.12
C LEU A 71 5.49 1.04 5.47
N GLN A 72 6.59 0.49 5.98
CA GLN A 72 6.65 0.06 7.36
C GLN A 72 7.22 1.20 8.21
N VAL A 73 6.70 1.35 9.41
CA VAL A 73 7.25 2.27 10.42
C VAL A 73 7.86 1.42 11.53
N ASN A 74 9.11 1.70 11.90
CA ASN A 74 9.88 0.90 12.86
C ASN A 74 9.69 1.34 14.34
N HIS A 75 8.77 2.27 14.59
CA HIS A 75 8.39 2.73 15.93
C HIS A 75 6.87 2.84 16.06
N ASP A 76 6.38 2.85 17.30
CA ASP A 76 4.96 3.03 17.58
C ASP A 76 4.47 4.41 17.10
N LEU A 77 3.50 4.40 16.20
CA LEU A 77 2.79 5.61 15.82
C LEU A 77 1.74 5.95 16.87
N LYS A 78 1.91 7.06 17.60
CA LYS A 78 0.78 7.71 18.28
C LYS A 78 -0.13 8.32 17.21
N GLU A 79 -1.44 8.33 17.45
CA GLU A 79 -2.45 8.70 16.43
C GLU A 79 -2.16 10.04 15.73
N ARG A 80 -1.60 11.01 16.45
CA ARG A 80 -1.25 12.34 15.93
C ARG A 80 0.06 12.38 15.15
N SER A 81 1.08 11.60 15.56
CA SER A 81 2.36 11.55 14.84
C SER A 81 2.22 10.77 13.54
N GLY A 82 1.48 9.66 13.53
CA GLY A 82 1.26 8.85 12.31
C GLY A 82 0.62 9.63 11.15
N LYS A 83 -0.43 10.40 11.42
CA LYS A 83 -1.13 11.19 10.37
C LYS A 83 -0.22 12.26 9.77
N LYS A 84 0.55 12.97 10.60
CA LYS A 84 1.50 14.00 10.13
C LYS A 84 2.56 13.39 9.22
N VAL A 85 3.09 12.25 9.62
CA VAL A 85 4.15 11.53 8.92
C VAL A 85 3.69 11.00 7.57
N GLN A 86 2.48 10.42 7.51
CA GLN A 86 1.85 10.00 6.25
C GLN A 86 1.61 11.20 5.31
N TYR A 87 1.13 12.32 5.85
CA TYR A 87 0.88 13.53 5.07
C TYR A 87 2.18 14.15 4.50
N ASP A 88 3.23 14.23 5.32
CA ASP A 88 4.52 14.78 4.90
C ASP A 88 5.20 13.85 3.86
N PHE A 89 4.94 12.52 3.92
CA PHE A 89 5.35 11.57 2.88
C PHE A 89 4.60 11.82 1.56
N ALA A 90 3.26 11.88 1.60
CA ALA A 90 2.40 12.05 0.43
C ALA A 90 2.59 13.40 -0.31
N LYS A 91 3.31 14.36 0.29
CA LYS A 91 3.72 15.59 -0.40
C LYS A 91 4.93 15.43 -1.31
N LYS A 92 5.76 14.43 -1.04
CA LYS A 92 7.04 14.23 -1.73
C LYS A 92 6.93 13.23 -2.89
N TYR A 93 5.87 12.42 -2.92
CA TYR A 93 5.64 11.29 -3.82
C TYR A 93 4.20 11.27 -4.31
#